data_AF-M2QU41-F1
#
_entry.id   AF-M2QU41-F1
#
_cell.length_a   1.000
_cell.length_b   1.000
_cell.length_c   1.000
_cell.angle_alpha   90.00
_cell.angle_beta   90.00
_cell.angle_gamma   90.00
#
_symmetry.space_group_name_H-M   'P 1'
#
loop_
_entity.id
_entity.type
_entity.pdbx_description
1 polymer ?
#
loop_
_entity_poly.entity_id
_entity_poly.type
_entity_poly.pdbx_seq_one_letter_code
_entity_poly.pdbx_strand_id
1 'polypeptide(L)'
;MIDTDADEVRLCALEGCENPLPPPAVDAEGKRKGGRPSAYCSKTHADAASRARRAAAVASVADPLLEVRRIADEFTPTATSLVDLLAAMRLRFDDADEAALGRVTEAESEAAVARREAEDAHQAAAKADTARATALAASRDDKMAKAKAERAAEQALKDAEETRQRAWSEIAAHERARGAAEAATVAAERARDTLTTELETLREEFAVAREEKHRLTADLGERDTALARAAAELEASVDRLGEAKARVTVSEKDSAGLRAELDRVRAELAQEHIARSLAEARVTALGEELERGQARAVADQARYDDVVRRLAGLARPPATDDAVYLEGPPAVSGELG
;
A
#
# COMPACT_ATOMS: atom_id res chain seq x y z
N MET A 1 -44.79 -202.45 -25.19
CA MET A 1 -44.26 -201.11 -25.48
C MET A 1 -43.44 -200.71 -24.27
N ILE A 2 -42.12 -200.86 -24.35
CA ILE A 2 -41.14 -199.81 -24.70
C ILE A 2 -40.50 -199.32 -23.38
N ASP A 3 -39.28 -199.83 -23.19
CA ASP A 3 -38.16 -199.39 -22.36
C ASP A 3 -38.40 -198.93 -20.92
N THR A 4 -38.10 -199.88 -20.04
CA THR A 4 -37.52 -199.78 -18.70
C THR A 4 -36.24 -198.95 -18.65
N ASP A 5 -35.93 -198.49 -17.43
CA ASP A 5 -34.64 -197.96 -16.95
C ASP A 5 -34.28 -196.55 -17.43
N ALA A 6 -33.86 -195.60 -16.61
CA ALA A 6 -33.23 -195.70 -15.30
C ALA A 6 -33.64 -194.53 -14.41
N ASP A 7 -33.64 -194.76 -13.10
CA ASP A 7 -33.54 -193.75 -12.07
C ASP A 7 -32.38 -192.79 -12.40
N GLU A 8 -32.67 -191.69 -13.09
CA GLU A 8 -31.80 -190.51 -13.07
C GLU A 8 -31.68 -190.13 -11.60
N VAL A 9 -30.47 -190.30 -11.06
CA VAL A 9 -30.13 -189.94 -9.70
C VAL A 9 -30.35 -188.43 -9.55
N ARG A 10 -31.56 -188.04 -9.15
CA ARG A 10 -31.89 -186.64 -8.93
C ARG A 10 -31.13 -186.18 -7.71
N LEU A 11 -30.24 -185.22 -7.91
CA LEU A 11 -29.37 -184.68 -6.88
C LEU A 11 -30.09 -183.61 -6.07
N CYS A 12 -29.60 -183.40 -4.85
CA CYS A 12 -30.08 -182.37 -3.96
C CYS A 12 -29.93 -180.97 -4.59
N ALA A 13 -31.00 -180.15 -4.57
CA ALA A 13 -31.01 -178.80 -5.18
C ALA A 13 -30.26 -177.72 -4.35
N LEU A 14 -29.37 -178.13 -3.44
CA LEU A 14 -28.48 -177.22 -2.70
C LEU A 14 -27.18 -177.14 -3.49
N GLU A 15 -26.73 -175.94 -3.86
CA GLU A 15 -25.49 -175.74 -4.60
C GLU A 15 -24.31 -176.44 -3.90
N GLY A 16 -23.61 -177.32 -4.64
CA GLY A 16 -22.48 -178.10 -4.16
C GLY A 16 -22.82 -179.43 -3.45
N CYS A 17 -24.10 -179.84 -3.39
CA CYS A 17 -24.48 -181.13 -2.81
C CYS A 17 -24.81 -182.19 -3.88
N GLU A 18 -23.99 -183.23 -3.95
CA GLU A 18 -24.14 -184.35 -4.90
C GLU A 18 -24.83 -185.59 -4.30
N ASN A 19 -25.49 -185.44 -3.16
CA ASN A 19 -26.21 -186.57 -2.57
C ASN A 19 -27.52 -186.86 -3.34
N PRO A 20 -27.83 -188.14 -3.60
CA PRO A 20 -29.07 -188.55 -4.24
C PRO A 20 -30.28 -188.24 -3.35
N LEU A 21 -31.41 -187.87 -3.96
CA LEU A 21 -32.65 -187.64 -3.24
C LEU A 21 -33.22 -188.95 -2.66
N PRO A 22 -33.84 -188.92 -1.47
CA PRO A 22 -34.46 -190.10 -0.89
C PRO A 22 -35.57 -190.61 -1.81
N PRO A 23 -35.70 -191.94 -1.96
CA PRO A 23 -36.68 -192.53 -2.85
C PRO A 23 -38.10 -192.13 -2.44
N PRO A 24 -39.01 -191.99 -3.40
CA PRO A 24 -40.38 -191.56 -3.14
C PRO A 24 -41.11 -192.61 -2.27
N ALA A 25 -41.78 -192.16 -1.22
CA ALA A 25 -42.58 -193.04 -0.38
C ALA A 25 -43.76 -193.65 -1.19
N VAL A 26 -43.82 -194.97 -1.25
CA VAL A 26 -44.88 -195.75 -1.90
C VAL A 26 -45.75 -196.45 -0.86
N ASP A 27 -47.03 -196.67 -1.16
CA ASP A 27 -47.97 -197.45 -0.35
C ASP A 27 -47.84 -198.96 -0.62
N ALA A 28 -48.61 -199.78 0.12
CA ALA A 28 -48.49 -201.24 0.09
C ALA A 28 -48.85 -201.86 -1.27
N GLU A 29 -49.61 -201.13 -2.10
CA GLU A 29 -49.96 -201.50 -3.46
C GLU A 29 -48.97 -200.96 -4.52
N GLY A 30 -47.85 -200.38 -4.09
CA GLY A 30 -46.77 -199.89 -4.96
C GLY A 30 -47.09 -198.57 -5.66
N LYS A 31 -48.17 -197.86 -5.28
CA LYS A 31 -48.48 -196.52 -5.79
C LYS A 31 -47.81 -195.47 -4.91
N ARG A 32 -47.37 -194.38 -5.54
CA ARG A 32 -46.78 -193.25 -4.80
C ARG A 32 -47.81 -192.66 -3.85
N LYS A 33 -47.44 -192.60 -2.56
CA LYS A 33 -48.23 -191.92 -1.53
C LYS A 33 -48.14 -190.42 -1.82
N GLY A 34 -49.26 -189.80 -2.21
CA GLY A 34 -49.30 -188.43 -2.72
C GLY A 34 -48.53 -187.41 -1.86
N GLY A 35 -47.71 -186.60 -2.52
CA GLY A 35 -46.89 -185.52 -1.95
C GLY A 35 -45.88 -185.02 -2.99
N ARG A 36 -45.51 -183.74 -2.95
CA ARG A 36 -44.54 -183.16 -3.90
C ARG A 36 -43.16 -183.80 -3.62
N PRO A 37 -42.43 -184.30 -4.64
CA PRO A 37 -41.14 -184.94 -4.43
C PRO A 37 -40.18 -183.98 -3.72
N SER A 38 -39.45 -184.48 -2.72
CA SER A 38 -38.47 -183.68 -1.98
C SER A 38 -37.40 -183.16 -2.93
N ALA A 39 -37.16 -181.86 -2.94
CA ALA A 39 -36.10 -181.25 -3.74
C ALA A 39 -34.72 -181.34 -3.07
N TYR A 40 -34.66 -181.83 -1.83
CA TYR A 40 -33.42 -181.91 -1.03
C TYR A 40 -33.28 -183.29 -0.39
N CYS A 41 -32.04 -183.76 -0.25
CA CYS A 41 -31.80 -185.10 0.27
C CYS A 41 -32.14 -185.22 1.78
N SER A 42 -32.23 -184.10 2.48
CA SER A 42 -32.60 -184.00 3.90
C SER A 42 -33.22 -182.64 4.22
N LYS A 43 -33.93 -182.56 5.36
CA LYS A 43 -34.45 -181.29 5.90
C LYS A 43 -33.34 -180.27 6.18
N THR A 44 -32.17 -180.72 6.62
CA THR A 44 -31.02 -179.83 6.88
C THR A 44 -30.55 -179.12 5.62
N HIS A 45 -30.61 -179.77 4.45
CA HIS A 45 -30.26 -179.17 3.17
C HIS A 45 -31.36 -178.25 2.63
N ALA A 46 -32.63 -178.55 2.88
CA ALA A 46 -33.73 -177.63 2.60
C ALA A 46 -33.59 -176.33 3.42
N ASP A 47 -33.26 -176.43 4.71
CA ASP A 47 -33.05 -175.29 5.59
C ASP A 47 -31.76 -174.52 5.23
N ALA A 48 -30.69 -175.20 4.83
CA ALA A 48 -29.47 -174.57 4.31
C ALA A 48 -29.74 -173.79 3.02
N ALA A 49 -30.50 -174.36 2.08
CA ALA A 49 -30.89 -173.68 0.83
C ALA A 49 -31.84 -172.49 1.10
N SER A 50 -32.70 -172.58 2.11
CA SER A 50 -33.55 -171.45 2.54
C SER A 50 -32.71 -170.32 3.17
N ARG A 51 -31.71 -170.66 3.99
CA ARG A 51 -30.76 -169.69 4.55
C ARG A 51 -29.90 -169.05 3.46
N ALA A 52 -29.40 -169.84 2.50
CA ALA A 52 -28.66 -169.33 1.36
C ALA A 52 -29.50 -168.38 0.49
N ARG A 53 -30.76 -168.72 0.19
CA ARG A 53 -31.68 -167.83 -0.54
C ARG A 53 -31.98 -166.53 0.21
N ARG A 54 -32.17 -166.59 1.53
CA ARG A 54 -32.37 -165.38 2.36
C ARG A 54 -31.09 -164.53 2.44
N ALA A 55 -29.92 -165.15 2.54
CA ALA A 55 -28.64 -164.45 2.49
C ALA A 55 -28.43 -163.78 1.11
N ALA A 56 -28.76 -164.45 0.01
CA ALA A 56 -28.67 -163.89 -1.34
C ALA A 56 -29.65 -162.73 -1.56
N ALA A 57 -30.88 -162.82 -1.04
CA ALA A 57 -31.85 -161.72 -1.09
C ALA A 57 -31.38 -160.51 -0.26
N VAL A 58 -30.79 -160.73 0.91
CA VAL A 58 -30.18 -159.67 1.71
C VAL A 58 -28.98 -159.07 0.99
N ALA A 59 -28.08 -159.88 0.42
CA ALA A 59 -26.93 -159.42 -0.37
C ALA A 59 -27.36 -158.58 -1.59
N SER A 60 -28.43 -158.98 -2.29
CA SER A 60 -28.94 -158.23 -3.46
C SER A 60 -29.42 -156.81 -3.16
N VAL A 61 -29.68 -156.49 -1.89
CA VAL A 61 -30.07 -155.14 -1.43
C VAL A 61 -28.95 -154.49 -0.63
N ALA A 62 -28.27 -155.26 0.22
CA ALA A 62 -27.18 -154.77 1.05
C ALA A 62 -25.95 -154.38 0.22
N ASP A 63 -25.57 -155.17 -0.79
CA ASP A 63 -24.36 -154.90 -1.59
C ASP A 63 -24.51 -153.61 -2.43
N PRO A 64 -25.64 -153.35 -3.13
CA PRO A 64 -25.83 -152.07 -3.81
C PRO A 64 -25.93 -150.87 -2.86
N LEU A 65 -26.52 -151.04 -1.67
CA LEU A 65 -26.58 -149.96 -0.67
C LEU A 65 -25.21 -149.67 -0.05
N LEU A 66 -24.38 -150.70 0.14
CA LEU A 66 -22.98 -150.55 0.55
C LEU A 66 -22.15 -149.87 -0.54
N GLU A 67 -22.41 -150.17 -1.82
CA GLU A 67 -21.74 -149.53 -2.95
C GLU A 67 -22.16 -148.06 -3.12
N VAL A 68 -23.45 -147.75 -3.00
CA VAL A 68 -23.93 -146.35 -2.97
C VAL A 68 -23.36 -145.61 -1.78
N ARG A 69 -23.26 -146.26 -0.61
CA ARG A 69 -22.61 -145.69 0.56
C ARG A 69 -21.12 -145.47 0.33
N ARG A 70 -20.41 -146.40 -0.29
CA ARG A 70 -18.99 -146.26 -0.65
C ARG A 70 -18.76 -145.10 -1.62
N ILE A 71 -19.59 -144.99 -2.66
CA ILE A 71 -19.54 -143.88 -3.62
C ILE A 71 -19.87 -142.55 -2.91
N ALA A 72 -20.86 -142.53 -2.02
CA ALA A 72 -21.17 -141.34 -1.23
C ALA A 72 -20.01 -140.98 -0.28
N ASP A 73 -19.37 -141.97 0.36
CA ASP A 73 -18.22 -141.78 1.26
C ASP A 73 -16.98 -141.30 0.48
N GLU A 74 -16.78 -141.71 -0.78
CA GLU A 74 -15.72 -141.23 -1.67
C GLU A 74 -16.03 -139.84 -2.29
N PHE A 75 -17.28 -139.56 -2.60
CA PHE A 75 -17.72 -138.29 -3.23
C PHE A 75 -17.82 -137.15 -2.21
N THR A 76 -18.29 -137.42 -1.00
CA THR A 76 -18.53 -136.40 0.04
C THR A 76 -17.28 -135.54 0.32
N PRO A 77 -16.06 -136.10 0.51
CA PRO A 77 -14.85 -135.29 0.70
C PRO A 77 -14.55 -134.34 -0.47
N THR A 78 -14.77 -134.81 -1.70
CA THR A 78 -14.54 -134.01 -2.91
C THR A 78 -15.59 -132.89 -3.04
N ALA A 79 -16.86 -133.20 -2.75
CA ALA A 79 -17.94 -132.22 -2.73
C ALA A 79 -17.74 -131.16 -1.63
N THR A 80 -17.34 -131.57 -0.42
CA THR A 80 -16.99 -130.65 0.67
C THR A 80 -15.82 -129.76 0.28
N SER A 81 -14.76 -130.31 -0.32
CA SER A 81 -13.62 -129.53 -0.82
C SER A 81 -14.02 -128.50 -1.89
N LEU A 82 -14.95 -128.85 -2.79
CA LEU A 82 -15.47 -127.90 -3.79
C LEU A 82 -16.30 -126.78 -3.13
N VAL A 83 -17.14 -127.11 -2.15
CA VAL A 83 -17.90 -126.11 -1.38
C VAL A 83 -16.96 -125.18 -0.62
N ASP A 84 -15.91 -125.70 0.01
CA ASP A 84 -14.89 -124.91 0.70
C ASP A 84 -14.13 -123.99 -0.25
N LEU A 85 -13.77 -124.46 -1.45
CA LEU A 85 -13.13 -123.65 -2.49
C LEU A 85 -14.05 -122.54 -3.00
N LEU A 86 -15.34 -122.83 -3.23
CA LEU A 86 -16.33 -121.82 -3.63
C LEU A 86 -16.57 -120.80 -2.51
N ALA A 87 -16.61 -121.22 -1.25
CA ALA A 87 -16.70 -120.33 -0.10
C ALA A 87 -15.45 -119.45 0.02
N ALA A 88 -14.26 -120.01 -0.19
CA ALA A 88 -13.01 -119.26 -0.20
C ALA A 88 -12.93 -118.27 -1.38
N MET A 89 -13.43 -118.64 -2.57
CA MET A 89 -13.54 -117.72 -3.70
C MET A 89 -14.50 -116.58 -3.40
N ARG A 90 -15.68 -116.87 -2.84
CA ARG A 90 -16.65 -115.85 -2.43
C ARG A 90 -16.05 -114.88 -1.42
N LEU A 91 -15.37 -115.41 -0.39
CA LEU A 91 -14.69 -114.57 0.60
C LEU A 91 -13.66 -113.65 -0.05
N ARG A 92 -12.85 -114.16 -0.99
CA ARG A 92 -11.88 -113.32 -1.72
C ARG A 92 -12.53 -112.25 -2.60
N PHE A 93 -13.72 -112.52 -3.16
CA PHE A 93 -14.48 -111.50 -3.88
C PHE A 93 -15.06 -110.45 -2.94
N ASP A 94 -15.63 -110.87 -1.81
CA ASP A 94 -16.13 -109.96 -0.78
C ASP A 94 -15.00 -109.06 -0.24
N ASP A 95 -13.82 -109.62 0.05
CA ASP A 95 -12.61 -108.87 0.45
C ASP A 95 -12.14 -107.89 -0.65
N ALA A 96 -12.19 -108.31 -1.93
CA ALA A 96 -11.79 -107.48 -3.05
C ALA A 96 -12.78 -106.33 -3.30
N ASP A 97 -14.08 -106.58 -3.14
CA ASP A 97 -15.15 -105.59 -3.25
C ASP A 97 -15.05 -104.58 -2.09
N GLU A 98 -14.84 -105.04 -0.85
CA GLU A 98 -14.61 -104.16 0.30
C GLU A 98 -13.36 -103.28 0.08
N ALA A 99 -12.25 -103.86 -0.38
CA ALA A 99 -11.03 -103.11 -0.68
C ALA A 99 -11.22 -102.13 -1.86
N ALA A 100 -12.01 -102.48 -2.88
CA ALA A 100 -12.31 -101.60 -4.01
C ALA A 100 -13.20 -100.44 -3.60
N LEU A 101 -14.25 -100.71 -2.83
CA LEU A 101 -15.13 -99.68 -2.24
C LEU A 101 -14.33 -98.77 -1.31
N GLY A 102 -13.47 -99.33 -0.46
CA GLY A 102 -12.54 -98.58 0.39
C GLY A 102 -11.70 -97.58 -0.41
N ARG A 103 -11.02 -98.04 -1.47
CA ARG A 103 -10.21 -97.15 -2.35
C ARG A 103 -11.05 -96.07 -3.04
N VAL A 104 -12.28 -96.38 -3.47
CA VAL A 104 -13.17 -95.37 -4.08
C VAL A 104 -13.58 -94.33 -3.04
N THR A 105 -13.99 -94.76 -1.84
CA THR A 105 -14.38 -93.82 -0.77
C THR A 105 -13.21 -92.95 -0.32
N GLU A 106 -12.00 -93.50 -0.23
CA GLU A 106 -10.78 -92.76 0.08
C GLU A 106 -10.49 -91.73 -1.02
N ALA A 107 -10.46 -92.15 -2.29
CA ALA A 107 -10.24 -91.25 -3.43
C ALA A 107 -11.32 -90.16 -3.55
N GLU A 108 -12.59 -90.47 -3.26
CA GLU A 108 -13.67 -89.48 -3.24
C GLU A 108 -13.48 -88.47 -2.09
N SER A 109 -13.03 -88.94 -0.93
CA SER A 109 -12.74 -88.07 0.22
C SER A 109 -11.55 -87.15 -0.05
N GLU A 110 -10.46 -87.68 -0.64
CA GLU A 110 -9.30 -86.90 -1.06
C GLU A 110 -9.67 -85.88 -2.14
N ALA A 111 -10.46 -86.28 -3.14
CA ALA A 111 -10.94 -85.37 -4.18
C ALA A 111 -11.86 -84.28 -3.61
N ALA A 112 -12.67 -84.59 -2.59
CA ALA A 112 -13.50 -83.60 -1.92
C ALA A 112 -12.66 -82.61 -1.11
N VAL A 113 -11.62 -83.08 -0.41
CA VAL A 113 -10.65 -82.22 0.29
C VAL A 113 -9.90 -81.32 -0.69
N ALA A 114 -9.35 -81.89 -1.77
CA ALA A 114 -8.62 -81.14 -2.78
C ALA A 114 -9.49 -80.06 -3.47
N ARG A 115 -10.77 -80.35 -3.72
CA ARG A 115 -11.72 -79.35 -4.25
C ARG A 115 -11.95 -78.20 -3.27
N ARG A 116 -12.14 -78.50 -1.98
CA ARG A 116 -12.30 -77.47 -0.94
C ARG A 116 -11.06 -76.62 -0.79
N GLU A 117 -9.88 -77.24 -0.76
CA GLU A 117 -8.60 -76.51 -0.69
C GLU A 117 -8.38 -75.62 -1.91
N ALA A 118 -8.75 -76.08 -3.11
CA ALA A 118 -8.70 -75.26 -4.32
C ALA A 118 -9.68 -74.08 -4.27
N GLU A 119 -10.91 -74.29 -3.82
CA GLU A 119 -11.90 -73.23 -3.64
C GLU A 119 -11.44 -72.20 -2.60
N ASP A 120 -10.90 -72.64 -1.46
CA ASP A 120 -10.36 -71.77 -0.41
C ASP A 120 -9.16 -70.96 -0.93
N ALA A 121 -8.26 -71.59 -1.70
CA ALA A 121 -7.13 -70.91 -2.32
C ALA A 121 -7.59 -69.86 -3.34
N HIS A 122 -8.61 -70.16 -4.16
CA HIS A 122 -9.21 -69.20 -5.10
C HIS A 122 -9.87 -68.03 -4.37
N GLN A 123 -10.61 -68.29 -3.28
CA GLN A 123 -11.21 -67.23 -2.47
C GLN A 123 -10.14 -66.37 -1.79
N ALA A 124 -9.07 -66.96 -1.29
CA ALA A 124 -7.95 -66.24 -0.69
C ALA A 124 -7.23 -65.35 -1.72
N ALA A 125 -7.00 -65.86 -2.93
CA ALA A 125 -6.42 -65.09 -4.04
C ALA A 125 -7.31 -63.90 -4.43
N ALA A 126 -8.62 -64.11 -4.59
CA ALA A 126 -9.56 -63.03 -4.90
C ALA A 126 -9.61 -61.96 -3.80
N LYS A 127 -9.56 -62.36 -2.52
CA LYS A 127 -9.46 -61.43 -1.38
C LYS A 127 -8.15 -60.64 -1.40
N ALA A 128 -7.03 -61.29 -1.74
CA ALA A 128 -5.74 -60.61 -1.86
C ALA A 128 -5.72 -59.59 -3.01
N ASP A 129 -6.32 -59.93 -4.16
CA ASP A 129 -6.41 -59.03 -5.32
C ASP A 129 -7.29 -57.82 -5.04
N THR A 130 -8.44 -58.01 -4.39
CA THR A 130 -9.32 -56.90 -3.98
C THR A 130 -8.67 -56.00 -2.93
N ALA A 131 -7.97 -56.57 -1.95
CA ALA A 131 -7.18 -55.81 -0.97
C ALA A 131 -6.07 -55.00 -1.64
N ARG A 132 -5.34 -55.60 -2.60
CA ARG A 132 -4.31 -54.92 -3.39
C ARG A 132 -4.90 -53.78 -4.22
N ALA A 133 -6.02 -54.00 -4.91
CA ALA A 133 -6.69 -52.98 -5.71
C ALA A 133 -7.13 -51.79 -4.83
N THR A 134 -7.68 -52.08 -3.65
CA THR A 134 -8.12 -51.05 -2.68
C THR A 134 -6.92 -50.26 -2.14
N ALA A 135 -5.82 -50.93 -1.78
CA ALA A 135 -4.60 -50.27 -1.31
C ALA A 135 -3.97 -49.36 -2.39
N LEU A 136 -4.00 -49.78 -3.66
CA LEU A 136 -3.52 -48.96 -4.77
C LEU A 136 -4.43 -47.75 -5.04
N ALA A 137 -5.75 -47.90 -4.91
CA ALA A 137 -6.69 -46.79 -5.01
C ALA A 137 -6.46 -45.77 -3.89
N ALA A 138 -6.41 -46.23 -2.63
CA ALA A 138 -6.12 -45.38 -1.47
C ALA A 138 -4.78 -44.63 -1.62
N SER A 139 -3.72 -45.31 -2.09
CA SER A 139 -2.42 -44.67 -2.34
C SER A 139 -2.47 -43.57 -3.42
N ARG A 140 -3.32 -43.72 -4.44
CA ARG A 140 -3.53 -42.67 -5.46
C ARG A 140 -4.28 -41.49 -4.89
N ASP A 141 -5.33 -41.75 -4.11
CA ASP A 141 -6.13 -40.72 -3.48
C ASP A 141 -5.29 -39.91 -2.48
N ASP A 142 -4.45 -40.57 -1.67
CA ASP A 142 -3.51 -39.91 -0.77
C ASP A 142 -2.51 -39.02 -1.52
N LYS A 143 -1.97 -39.49 -2.65
CA LYS A 143 -1.06 -38.69 -3.48
C LYS A 143 -1.76 -37.47 -4.09
N MET A 144 -3.00 -37.63 -4.55
CA MET A 144 -3.79 -36.52 -5.07
C MET A 144 -4.16 -35.52 -3.96
N ALA A 145 -4.54 -36.01 -2.78
CA ALA A 145 -4.84 -35.19 -1.62
C ALA A 145 -3.61 -34.39 -1.17
N LYS A 146 -2.44 -35.04 -1.11
CA LYS A 146 -1.16 -34.39 -0.79
C LYS A 146 -0.81 -33.31 -1.83
N ALA A 147 -0.86 -33.63 -3.12
CA ALA A 147 -0.58 -32.67 -4.18
C ALA A 147 -1.56 -31.48 -4.16
N LYS A 148 -2.84 -31.71 -3.83
CA LYS A 148 -3.83 -30.64 -3.65
C LYS A 148 -3.50 -29.76 -2.43
N ALA A 149 -3.12 -30.37 -1.32
CA ALA A 149 -2.72 -29.65 -0.10
C ALA A 149 -1.46 -28.81 -0.32
N GLU A 150 -0.46 -29.35 -1.03
CA GLU A 150 0.78 -28.63 -1.39
C GLU A 150 0.48 -27.42 -2.28
N ARG A 151 -0.35 -27.58 -3.34
CA ARG A 151 -0.76 -26.44 -4.18
C ARG A 151 -1.53 -25.38 -3.40
N ALA A 152 -2.41 -25.80 -2.48
CA ALA A 152 -3.14 -24.87 -1.63
C ALA A 152 -2.21 -24.10 -0.68
N ALA A 153 -1.20 -24.78 -0.11
CA ALA A 153 -0.18 -24.15 0.72
C ALA A 153 0.71 -23.17 -0.08
N GLU A 154 1.15 -23.56 -1.28
CA GLU A 154 1.91 -22.68 -2.18
C GLU A 154 1.10 -21.44 -2.57
N GLN A 155 -0.18 -21.59 -2.88
CA GLN A 155 -1.04 -20.46 -3.20
C GLN A 155 -1.22 -19.54 -1.99
N ALA A 156 -1.46 -20.09 -0.79
CA ALA A 156 -1.57 -19.30 0.42
C ALA A 156 -0.29 -18.52 0.74
N LEU A 157 0.89 -19.10 0.47
CA LEU A 157 2.17 -18.39 0.63
C LEU A 157 2.32 -17.25 -0.39
N LYS A 158 1.91 -17.46 -1.65
CA LYS A 158 1.91 -16.39 -2.66
C LYS A 158 0.97 -15.25 -2.28
N ASP A 159 -0.26 -15.57 -1.88
CA ASP A 159 -1.26 -14.57 -1.48
C ASP A 159 -0.79 -13.78 -0.24
N ALA A 160 -0.13 -14.44 0.71
CA ALA A 160 0.46 -13.80 1.89
C ALA A 160 1.61 -12.85 1.51
N GLU A 161 2.48 -13.25 0.58
CA GLU A 161 3.59 -12.42 0.11
C GLU A 161 3.09 -11.21 -0.69
N GLU A 162 2.08 -11.39 -1.56
CA GLU A 162 1.43 -10.27 -2.26
C GLU A 162 0.80 -9.27 -1.27
N THR A 163 0.10 -9.78 -0.25
CA THR A 163 -0.52 -8.94 0.78
C THR A 163 0.54 -8.17 1.56
N ARG A 164 1.65 -8.84 1.91
CA ARG A 164 2.81 -8.21 2.55
C ARG A 164 3.37 -7.09 1.67
N GLN A 165 3.63 -7.34 0.39
CA GLN A 165 4.15 -6.35 -0.54
C GLN A 165 3.23 -5.14 -0.69
N ARG A 166 1.90 -5.35 -0.77
CA ARG A 166 0.91 -4.27 -0.79
C ARG A 166 0.99 -3.43 0.48
N ALA A 167 0.99 -4.06 1.65
CA ALA A 167 1.11 -3.35 2.94
C ALA A 167 2.41 -2.53 3.03
N TRP A 168 3.55 -3.07 2.59
CA TRP A 168 4.81 -2.31 2.53
C TRP A 168 4.74 -1.12 1.58
N SER A 169 4.09 -1.29 0.43
CA SER A 169 3.91 -0.20 -0.54
C SER A 169 3.03 0.93 0.01
N GLU A 170 1.98 0.58 0.78
CA GLU A 170 1.10 1.54 1.45
C GLU A 170 1.85 2.29 2.57
N ILE A 171 2.61 1.57 3.40
CA ILE A 171 3.46 2.20 4.44
C ILE A 171 4.44 3.18 3.79
N ALA A 172 5.14 2.78 2.72
CA ALA A 172 6.07 3.66 2.02
C ALA A 172 5.37 4.87 1.36
N ALA A 173 4.11 4.73 0.92
CA ALA A 173 3.32 5.86 0.44
C ALA A 173 2.95 6.82 1.57
N HIS A 174 2.52 6.30 2.72
CA HIS A 174 2.22 7.10 3.91
C HIS A 174 3.45 7.82 4.47
N GLU A 175 4.61 7.17 4.51
CA GLU A 175 5.87 7.79 4.95
C GLU A 175 6.30 8.91 4.00
N ARG A 176 6.18 8.71 2.68
CA ARG A 176 6.45 9.78 1.70
C ARG A 176 5.48 10.95 1.84
N ALA A 177 4.19 10.67 2.03
CA ALA A 177 3.18 11.71 2.25
C ALA A 177 3.43 12.48 3.54
N ARG A 178 3.80 11.79 4.62
CA ARG A 178 4.19 12.39 5.90
C ARG A 178 5.42 13.27 5.75
N GLY A 179 6.47 12.77 5.11
CA GLY A 179 7.69 13.55 4.85
C GLY A 179 7.42 14.79 3.99
N ALA A 180 6.55 14.70 2.98
CA ALA A 180 6.13 15.85 2.19
C ALA A 180 5.34 16.89 3.02
N ALA A 181 4.46 16.44 3.91
CA ALA A 181 3.70 17.32 4.81
C ALA A 181 4.59 18.01 5.86
N GLU A 182 5.56 17.28 6.42
CA GLU A 182 6.56 17.83 7.35
C GLU A 182 7.44 18.87 6.63
N ALA A 183 7.90 18.58 5.41
CA ALA A 183 8.66 19.52 4.59
C ALA A 183 7.85 20.78 4.23
N ALA A 184 6.57 20.63 3.90
CA ALA A 184 5.67 21.75 3.62
C ALA A 184 5.45 22.63 4.86
N THR A 185 5.30 22.03 6.04
CA THR A 185 5.20 22.75 7.32
C THR A 185 6.45 23.58 7.57
N VAL A 186 7.63 22.99 7.45
CA VAL A 186 8.92 23.69 7.63
C VAL A 186 9.08 24.82 6.60
N ALA A 187 8.68 24.61 5.35
CA ALA A 187 8.72 25.64 4.31
C ALA A 187 7.76 26.81 4.64
N ALA A 188 6.56 26.51 5.12
CA ALA A 188 5.59 27.52 5.53
C ALA A 188 6.08 28.31 6.76
N GLU A 189 6.70 27.66 7.73
CA GLU A 189 7.32 28.33 8.89
C GLU A 189 8.44 29.27 8.44
N ARG A 190 9.36 28.82 7.58
CA ARG A 190 10.43 29.67 7.03
C ARG A 190 9.88 30.85 6.24
N ALA A 191 8.84 30.64 5.44
CA ALA A 191 8.20 31.71 4.68
C ALA A 191 7.55 32.74 5.62
N ARG A 192 6.85 32.28 6.67
CA ARG A 192 6.26 33.15 7.70
C ARG A 192 7.35 33.95 8.42
N ASP A 193 8.43 33.31 8.83
CA ASP A 193 9.51 33.98 9.56
C ASP A 193 10.19 35.02 8.67
N THR A 194 10.43 34.70 7.38
CA THR A 194 10.95 35.66 6.38
C THR A 194 10.02 36.87 6.23
N LEU A 195 8.72 36.65 6.03
CA LEU A 195 7.73 37.73 5.92
C LEU A 195 7.65 38.57 7.21
N THR A 196 7.84 37.94 8.37
CA THR A 196 7.85 38.65 9.66
C THR A 196 9.04 39.60 9.74
N THR A 197 10.24 39.11 9.39
CA THR A 197 11.45 39.95 9.34
C THR A 197 11.33 41.07 8.30
N GLU A 198 10.84 40.79 7.09
CA GLU A 198 10.60 41.81 6.06
C GLU A 198 9.63 42.90 6.55
N LEU A 199 8.56 42.49 7.22
CA LEU A 199 7.56 43.41 7.77
C LEU A 199 8.12 44.25 8.93
N GLU A 200 9.00 43.70 9.76
CA GLU A 200 9.73 44.47 10.78
C GLU A 200 10.67 45.50 10.15
N THR A 201 11.46 45.10 9.15
CA THR A 201 12.34 46.01 8.41
C THR A 201 11.55 47.14 7.75
N LEU A 202 10.43 46.83 7.07
CA LEU A 202 9.58 47.84 6.45
C LEU A 202 8.97 48.81 7.47
N ARG A 203 8.63 48.34 8.68
CA ARG A 203 8.15 49.21 9.76
C ARG A 203 9.24 50.16 10.25
N GLU A 204 10.47 49.67 10.38
CA GLU A 204 11.62 50.50 10.75
C GLU A 204 11.93 51.55 9.66
N GLU A 205 12.01 51.13 8.39
CA GLU A 205 12.21 52.02 7.26
C GLU A 205 11.11 53.09 7.16
N PHE A 206 9.85 52.70 7.38
CA PHE A 206 8.73 53.63 7.40
C PHE A 206 8.82 54.62 8.58
N ALA A 207 9.25 54.16 9.76
CA ALA A 207 9.47 55.04 10.91
C ALA A 207 10.58 56.06 10.64
N VAL A 208 11.69 55.63 10.04
CA VAL A 208 12.80 56.51 9.63
C VAL A 208 12.33 57.53 8.57
N ALA A 209 11.61 57.08 7.54
CA ALA A 209 11.08 57.96 6.51
C ALA A 209 10.08 58.99 7.06
N ARG A 210 9.28 58.59 8.05
CA ARG A 210 8.35 59.48 8.74
C ARG A 210 9.07 60.55 9.56
N GLU A 211 10.12 60.16 10.29
CA GLU A 211 10.95 61.11 11.05
C GLU A 211 11.64 62.10 10.11
N GLU A 212 12.20 61.60 9.01
CA GLU A 212 12.83 62.43 7.98
C GLU A 212 11.83 63.41 7.35
N LYS A 213 10.61 62.96 7.06
CA LYS A 213 9.53 63.85 6.60
C LYS A 213 9.23 64.94 7.63
N HIS A 214 9.13 64.59 8.93
CA HIS A 214 8.88 65.56 9.99
C HIS A 214 10.01 66.60 10.07
N ARG A 215 11.27 66.16 10.01
CA ARG A 215 12.45 67.02 9.97
C ARG A 215 12.41 67.98 8.77
N LEU A 216 12.22 67.47 7.56
CA LEU A 216 12.14 68.30 6.35
C LEU A 216 10.96 69.28 6.39
N THR A 217 9.83 68.88 6.98
CA THR A 217 8.68 69.77 7.16
C THR A 217 9.01 70.91 8.13
N ALA A 218 9.72 70.63 9.22
CA ALA A 218 10.18 71.65 10.16
C ALA A 218 11.19 72.60 9.50
N ASP A 219 12.20 72.05 8.80
CA ASP A 219 13.20 72.84 8.08
C ASP A 219 12.55 73.77 7.05
N LEU A 220 11.58 73.28 6.26
CA LEU A 220 10.82 74.10 5.31
C LEU A 220 10.05 75.22 6.02
N GLY A 221 9.39 74.92 7.13
CA GLY A 221 8.70 75.93 7.95
C GLY A 221 9.67 77.00 8.46
N GLU A 222 10.85 76.62 8.93
CA GLU A 222 11.90 77.57 9.33
C GLU A 222 12.35 78.43 8.16
N ARG A 223 12.60 77.84 6.98
CA ARG A 223 12.99 78.59 5.78
C ARG A 223 11.90 79.57 5.33
N ASP A 224 10.64 79.16 5.37
CA ASP A 224 9.50 80.03 5.03
C ASP A 224 9.41 81.22 6.00
N THR A 225 9.60 80.99 7.30
CA THR A 225 9.65 82.10 8.27
C THR A 225 10.86 83.02 8.06
N ALA A 226 12.03 82.47 7.70
CA ALA A 226 13.22 83.26 7.39
C ALA A 226 13.03 84.08 6.11
N LEU A 227 12.40 83.51 5.08
CA LEU A 227 12.05 84.19 3.84
C LEU A 227 11.04 85.31 4.10
N ALA A 228 10.01 85.07 4.91
CA ALA A 228 9.05 86.09 5.31
C ALA A 228 9.73 87.26 6.05
N ARG A 229 10.68 86.97 6.96
CA ARG A 229 11.49 88.01 7.62
C ARG A 229 12.34 88.79 6.63
N ALA A 230 13.06 88.10 5.75
CA ALA A 230 13.89 88.76 4.73
C ALA A 230 13.05 89.62 3.77
N ALA A 231 11.85 89.16 3.40
CA ALA A 231 10.91 89.94 2.60
C ALA A 231 10.44 91.20 3.33
N ALA A 232 10.10 91.11 4.62
CA ALA A 232 9.73 92.25 5.45
C ALA A 232 10.91 93.23 5.66
N GLU A 233 12.13 92.72 5.85
CA GLU A 233 13.34 93.55 5.93
C GLU A 233 13.62 94.28 4.62
N LEU A 234 13.45 93.59 3.49
CA LEU A 234 13.57 94.18 2.16
C LEU A 234 12.54 95.29 1.95
N GLU A 235 11.27 95.04 2.26
CA GLU A 235 10.19 96.05 2.20
C GLU A 235 10.54 97.27 3.08
N ALA A 236 10.94 97.05 4.33
CA ALA A 236 11.37 98.12 5.23
C ALA A 236 12.63 98.88 4.73
N SER A 237 13.51 98.22 3.97
CA SER A 237 14.68 98.87 3.36
C SER A 237 14.28 99.70 2.12
N VAL A 238 13.31 99.23 1.34
CA VAL A 238 12.72 99.94 0.20
C VAL A 238 11.98 101.18 0.70
N ASP A 239 11.21 101.08 1.77
CA ASP A 239 10.54 102.22 2.41
C ASP A 239 11.55 103.24 2.92
N ARG A 240 12.59 102.80 3.66
CA ARG A 240 13.69 103.68 4.10
C ARG A 240 14.40 104.37 2.93
N LEU A 241 14.60 103.67 1.82
CA LEU A 241 15.17 104.25 0.60
C LEU A 241 14.20 105.26 -0.03
N GLY A 242 12.91 104.98 -0.04
CA GLY A 242 11.85 105.89 -0.49
C GLY A 242 11.82 107.17 0.34
N GLU A 243 11.85 107.05 1.67
CA GLU A 243 11.96 108.18 2.59
C GLU A 243 13.27 108.95 2.42
N ALA A 244 14.40 108.25 2.26
CA ALA A 244 15.69 108.90 2.04
C ALA A 244 15.70 109.68 0.73
N LYS A 245 15.13 109.11 -0.34
CA LYS A 245 14.92 109.82 -1.61
C LYS A 245 14.01 111.03 -1.42
N ALA A 246 12.91 110.91 -0.69
CA ALA A 246 12.03 112.04 -0.38
C ALA A 246 12.79 113.14 0.39
N ARG A 247 13.57 112.80 1.42
CA ARG A 247 14.43 113.73 2.15
C ARG A 247 15.46 114.41 1.25
N VAL A 248 16.09 113.68 0.34
CA VAL A 248 17.00 114.26 -0.66
C VAL A 248 16.25 115.23 -1.57
N THR A 249 15.08 114.88 -2.09
CA THR A 249 14.30 115.81 -2.94
C THR A 249 13.86 117.07 -2.18
N VAL A 250 13.53 116.96 -0.89
CA VAL A 250 13.24 118.12 -0.03
C VAL A 250 14.51 118.95 0.19
N SER A 251 15.64 118.33 0.54
CA SER A 251 16.92 119.02 0.72
C SER A 251 17.40 119.70 -0.57
N GLU A 252 17.17 119.10 -1.73
CA GLU A 252 17.45 119.69 -3.04
C GLU A 252 16.55 120.91 -3.31
N LYS A 253 15.25 120.81 -2.98
CA LYS A 253 14.32 121.94 -3.06
C LYS A 253 14.68 123.06 -2.10
N ASP A 254 15.05 122.74 -0.86
CA ASP A 254 15.50 123.71 0.14
C ASP A 254 16.81 124.36 -0.30
N SER A 255 17.75 123.59 -0.85
CA SER A 255 19.00 124.11 -1.43
C SER A 255 18.73 125.02 -2.62
N ALA A 256 17.78 124.67 -3.50
CA ALA A 256 17.35 125.51 -4.61
C ALA A 256 16.65 126.78 -4.12
N GLY A 257 15.82 126.67 -3.07
CA GLY A 257 15.16 127.80 -2.40
C GLY A 257 16.17 128.76 -1.78
N LEU A 258 17.12 128.24 -0.98
CA LEU A 258 18.22 129.01 -0.40
C LEU A 258 19.08 129.67 -1.48
N ARG A 259 19.36 129.00 -2.60
CA ARG A 259 20.06 129.61 -3.75
C ARG A 259 19.25 130.77 -4.34
N ALA A 260 17.96 130.58 -4.59
CA ALA A 260 17.09 131.62 -5.12
C ALA A 260 16.95 132.82 -4.15
N GLU A 261 16.90 132.56 -2.85
CA GLU A 261 16.87 133.59 -1.81
C GLU A 261 18.20 134.35 -1.74
N LEU A 262 19.33 133.65 -1.82
CA LEU A 262 20.65 134.26 -1.89
C LEU A 262 20.81 135.11 -3.16
N ASP A 263 20.28 134.66 -4.30
CA ASP A 263 20.25 135.45 -5.53
C ASP A 263 19.31 136.67 -5.42
N ARG A 264 18.18 136.54 -4.73
CA ARG A 264 17.31 137.69 -4.40
C ARG A 264 18.02 138.69 -3.50
N VAL A 265 18.67 138.25 -2.41
CA VAL A 265 19.44 139.12 -1.52
C VAL A 265 20.58 139.80 -2.27
N ARG A 266 21.26 139.09 -3.18
CA ARG A 266 22.26 139.71 -4.07
C ARG A 266 21.66 140.76 -4.99
N ALA A 267 20.47 140.51 -5.54
CA ALA A 267 19.77 141.47 -6.38
C ALA A 267 19.29 142.69 -5.58
N GLU A 268 18.77 142.49 -4.37
CA GLU A 268 18.38 143.56 -3.44
C GLU A 268 19.59 144.38 -3.01
N LEU A 269 20.70 143.75 -2.66
CA LEU A 269 21.95 144.43 -2.34
C LEU A 269 22.49 145.23 -3.54
N ALA A 270 22.38 144.69 -4.77
CA ALA A 270 22.72 145.42 -5.98
C ALA A 270 21.78 146.62 -6.20
N GLN A 271 20.48 146.47 -5.94
CA GLN A 271 19.51 147.58 -5.98
C GLN A 271 19.81 148.63 -4.91
N GLU A 272 20.17 148.24 -3.69
CA GLU A 272 20.59 149.16 -2.63
C GLU A 272 21.88 149.89 -3.01
N HIS A 273 22.86 149.21 -3.61
CA HIS A 273 24.07 149.88 -4.13
C HIS A 273 23.73 150.89 -5.24
N ILE A 274 22.79 150.56 -6.13
CA ILE A 274 22.31 151.50 -7.16
C ILE A 274 21.56 152.67 -6.50
N ALA A 275 20.70 152.41 -5.52
CA ALA A 275 19.97 153.45 -4.79
C ALA A 275 20.92 154.36 -3.98
N ARG A 276 21.97 153.79 -3.37
CA ARG A 276 22.99 154.52 -2.61
C ARG A 276 23.86 155.36 -3.54
N SER A 277 24.30 154.82 -4.67
CA SER A 277 25.04 155.61 -5.67
C SER A 277 24.19 156.73 -6.30
N LEU A 278 22.88 156.49 -6.51
CA LEU A 278 21.93 157.54 -6.91
C LEU A 278 21.71 158.59 -5.81
N ALA A 279 21.65 158.18 -4.54
CA ALA A 279 21.52 159.09 -3.41
C ALA A 279 22.79 159.92 -3.22
N GLU A 280 23.97 159.31 -3.34
CA GLU A 280 25.27 159.98 -3.34
C GLU A 280 25.35 160.97 -4.51
N ALA A 281 25.01 160.56 -5.73
CA ALA A 281 24.96 161.46 -6.89
C ALA A 281 23.96 162.62 -6.70
N ARG A 282 22.82 162.38 -6.04
CA ARG A 282 21.85 163.44 -5.67
C ARG A 282 22.43 164.38 -4.61
N VAL A 283 23.16 163.89 -3.63
CA VAL A 283 23.83 164.74 -2.63
C VAL A 283 24.93 165.57 -3.29
N THR A 284 25.69 165.01 -4.23
CA THR A 284 26.68 165.78 -5.00
C THR A 284 26.01 166.87 -5.84
N ALA A 285 24.92 166.52 -6.56
CA ALA A 285 24.18 167.48 -7.38
C ALA A 285 23.52 168.59 -6.54
N LEU A 286 22.98 168.27 -5.37
CA LEU A 286 22.44 169.25 -4.43
C LEU A 286 23.55 170.12 -3.80
N GLY A 287 24.73 169.55 -3.56
CA GLY A 287 25.92 170.32 -3.15
C GLY A 287 26.32 171.36 -4.21
N GLU A 288 26.35 170.95 -5.48
CA GLU A 288 26.65 171.85 -6.60
C GLU A 288 25.56 172.93 -6.83
N GLU A 289 24.28 172.62 -6.57
CA GLU A 289 23.20 173.61 -6.59
C GLU A 289 23.27 174.60 -5.43
N LEU A 290 23.70 174.14 -4.25
CA LEU A 290 23.88 174.98 -3.07
C LEU A 290 25.07 175.94 -3.25
N GLU A 291 26.18 175.48 -3.84
CA GLU A 291 27.30 176.35 -4.21
C GLU A 291 26.91 177.38 -5.29
N ARG A 292 26.12 176.97 -6.30
CA ARG A 292 25.57 177.90 -7.30
C ARG A 292 24.60 178.90 -6.67
N GLY A 293 23.83 178.49 -5.66
CA GLY A 293 22.95 179.35 -4.87
C GLY A 293 23.72 180.35 -4.01
N GLN A 294 24.80 179.91 -3.35
CA GLN A 294 25.69 180.77 -2.57
C GLN A 294 26.45 181.77 -3.45
N ALA A 295 26.92 181.36 -4.62
CA ALA A 295 27.56 182.26 -5.58
C ALA A 295 26.59 183.35 -6.10
N ARG A 296 25.31 183.02 -6.28
CA ARG A 296 24.26 184.00 -6.63
C ARG A 296 23.93 184.93 -5.47
N ALA A 297 23.85 184.41 -4.25
CA ALA A 297 23.62 185.21 -3.05
C ALA A 297 24.77 186.20 -2.80
N VAL A 298 26.02 185.80 -3.01
CA VAL A 298 27.19 186.70 -2.93
C VAL A 298 27.16 187.76 -4.03
N ALA A 299 26.73 187.40 -5.25
CA ALA A 299 26.59 188.35 -6.35
C ALA A 299 25.44 189.35 -6.13
N ASP A 300 24.34 188.93 -5.52
CA ASP A 300 23.21 189.81 -5.17
C ASP A 300 23.51 190.67 -3.94
N GLN A 301 24.26 190.15 -2.96
CA GLN A 301 24.78 190.93 -1.83
C GLN A 301 25.72 192.05 -2.32
N ALA A 302 26.61 191.75 -3.28
CA ALA A 302 27.48 192.74 -3.89
C ALA A 302 26.72 193.82 -4.69
N ARG A 303 25.58 193.48 -5.30
CA ARG A 303 24.68 194.46 -5.95
C ARG A 303 23.92 195.30 -4.93
N TYR A 304 23.51 194.71 -3.81
CA TYR A 304 22.84 195.42 -2.72
C TYR A 304 23.79 196.42 -2.04
N ASP A 305 25.05 196.02 -1.82
CA ASP A 305 26.08 196.88 -1.27
C ASP A 305 26.46 198.04 -2.22
N ASP A 306 26.43 197.83 -3.54
CA ASP A 306 26.65 198.90 -4.54
C ASP A 306 25.49 199.92 -4.57
N VAL A 307 24.24 199.47 -4.37
CA VAL A 307 23.06 200.35 -4.26
C VAL A 307 23.06 201.14 -2.95
N VAL A 308 23.45 200.53 -1.83
CA VAL A 308 23.60 201.20 -0.53
C VAL A 308 24.74 202.22 -0.58
N ARG A 309 25.85 201.91 -1.26
CA ARG A 309 26.98 202.83 -1.47
C ARG A 309 26.62 204.02 -2.37
N ARG A 310 25.74 203.82 -3.36
CA ARG A 310 25.19 204.90 -4.20
C ARG A 310 24.21 205.82 -3.47
N LEU A 311 23.45 205.30 -2.50
CA LEU A 311 22.52 206.11 -1.69
C LEU A 311 23.23 206.88 -0.55
N ALA A 312 24.37 206.40 -0.07
CA ALA A 312 25.20 207.11 0.91
C ALA A 312 26.00 208.31 0.33
N GLY A 313 26.10 208.44 -0.99
CA GLY A 313 26.90 209.49 -1.67
C GLY A 313 26.27 210.89 -1.81
N LEU A 314 25.00 211.09 -1.41
CA LEU A 314 24.28 212.37 -1.55
C LEU A 314 24.20 213.22 -0.25
N ALA A 315 24.80 212.78 0.86
CA ALA A 315 24.76 213.51 2.13
C ALA A 315 26.08 213.45 2.94
N ARG A 316 27.15 214.06 2.40
CA ARG A 316 28.32 214.65 3.11
C ARG A 316 29.27 213.67 3.87
N PRO A 317 30.42 214.13 4.41
CA PRO A 317 31.67 214.73 3.90
C PRO A 317 32.84 213.70 3.82
N PRO A 318 34.08 214.09 3.44
CA PRO A 318 35.20 213.16 3.18
C PRO A 318 36.13 212.97 4.39
N ALA A 319 36.73 211.77 4.54
CA ALA A 319 38.00 211.48 5.24
C ALA A 319 38.21 209.94 5.27
N THR A 320 39.18 209.37 4.55
CA THR A 320 40.58 209.04 4.91
C THR A 320 40.78 207.60 5.38
N ASP A 321 41.67 206.93 4.65
CA ASP A 321 42.79 206.08 5.10
C ASP A 321 42.61 204.77 5.88
N ASP A 322 43.52 203.87 5.46
CA ASP A 322 44.19 202.77 6.15
C ASP A 322 43.41 201.48 6.41
N ALA A 323 43.99 200.28 6.40
CA ALA A 323 45.21 199.61 5.91
C ALA A 323 45.28 198.28 6.73
N VAL A 324 46.17 197.35 6.36
CA VAL A 324 46.74 196.28 7.23
C VAL A 324 45.78 195.09 7.52
N TYR A 325 46.14 193.80 7.61
CA TYR A 325 47.27 192.91 7.25
C TYR A 325 46.91 191.50 7.84
N LEU A 326 47.60 190.46 7.36
CA LEU A 326 48.05 189.23 8.07
C LEU A 326 47.16 188.01 8.41
N GLU A 327 47.68 186.88 7.90
CA GLU A 327 48.09 185.62 8.57
C GLU A 327 47.20 184.90 9.59
N GLY A 328 47.19 183.57 9.44
CA GLY A 328 47.39 182.68 10.59
C GLY A 328 46.39 181.52 10.73
N PRO A 329 46.84 180.26 10.86
CA PRO A 329 46.01 179.04 10.96
C PRO A 329 45.69 178.68 12.43
N PRO A 330 44.92 177.61 12.70
CA PRO A 330 45.52 176.47 13.43
C PRO A 330 44.88 175.05 13.25
N ALA A 331 45.73 174.03 13.49
CA ALA A 331 45.62 172.86 14.40
C ALA A 331 44.31 172.05 14.70
N VAL A 332 44.46 170.70 14.54
CA VAL A 332 44.12 169.56 15.46
C VAL A 332 42.65 169.16 15.74
N SER A 333 42.28 167.88 15.46
CA SER A 333 41.68 166.87 16.39
C SER A 333 40.81 165.78 15.68
N GLY A 334 41.00 164.49 16.04
CA GLY A 334 39.94 163.60 16.59
C GLY A 334 39.05 162.68 15.71
N GLU A 335 39.36 161.37 15.72
CA GLU A 335 38.54 160.22 16.21
C GLU A 335 37.28 159.59 15.52
N LEU A 336 37.34 158.23 15.45
CA LEU A 336 36.34 157.13 15.59
C LEU A 336 35.40 156.75 14.40
N GLY A 337 35.18 155.46 14.05
CA GLY A 337 35.62 154.18 14.62
C GLY A 337 35.34 152.97 13.69
#